data_AF-A0A7V4T6Q0-F1
#
_entry.id   AF-A0A7V4T6Q0-F1
#
_cell.length_a   1.000
_cell.length_b   1.000
_cell.length_c   1.000
_cell.angle_alpha   90.00
_cell.angle_beta   90.00
_cell.angle_gamma   90.00
#
_symmetry.space_group_name_H-M   'P 1'
#
loop_
_entity.id
_entity.type
_entity.pdbx_description
1 polymer ?
#
loop_
_entity_poly.entity_id
_entity_poly.type
_entity_poly.pdbx_seq_one_letter_code
_entity_poly.pdbx_strand_id
1 'polypeptide(L)'
;MKKKINWIIFSLILINFSFCGSISAEVIDRIVAIVNNDIVTLVQLRKETAPYVKKIGTSGLSDEKKKQAMQDIDKKILTALVDQSLTQQEAQKYHINVSDTDIDNAVENVKKNKSLSDKEFESALAQEGLTLEGYRENIKKQILQARIINHAVKSKVVITPSDILKEYQANMDKYSGKKKYHLRNILMDNEDKIKEIKKKLDMNKEFIPLAKEYSIASNASDGGDLGIFDISNFSKNIKDSLSKLSKGQFTDVISTAQGFQIFYIEDIVLDGAKTLEQAQDEIYENLYRELSEEKFKTWLESLKKKAHIKIML
;
A
#
# COMPACT_ATOMS: atom_id res chain seq x y z
N MET A 1 19.63 90.89 -56.80
CA MET A 1 21.00 90.54 -56.34
C MET A 1 21.07 89.05 -55.97
N LYS A 2 22.26 88.54 -55.65
CA LYS A 2 22.61 87.19 -55.11
C LYS A 2 21.59 86.67 -54.06
N LYS A 3 21.34 85.36 -53.82
CA LYS A 3 21.83 84.06 -54.39
C LYS A 3 20.88 82.90 -53.93
N LYS A 4 21.06 81.71 -54.55
CA LYS A 4 20.65 80.31 -54.18
C LYS A 4 20.58 80.00 -52.66
N ILE A 5 19.91 78.96 -52.10
CA ILE A 5 19.42 77.60 -52.52
C ILE A 5 18.35 77.13 -51.46
N ASN A 6 17.54 76.06 -51.45
CA ASN A 6 17.23 74.78 -52.18
C ASN A 6 15.67 74.69 -52.36
N TRP A 7 14.91 73.67 -52.84
CA TRP A 7 15.01 72.22 -53.17
C TRP A 7 14.59 71.16 -52.11
N ILE A 8 14.11 69.98 -52.57
CA ILE A 8 13.34 68.88 -51.90
C ILE A 8 11.86 69.24 -51.60
N ILE A 9 10.81 68.41 -51.82
CA ILE A 9 10.34 67.46 -52.86
C ILE A 9 9.12 66.71 -52.27
N PHE A 10 8.15 66.38 -53.12
CA PHE A 10 7.02 65.46 -52.90
C PHE A 10 7.31 64.22 -52.01
N SER A 11 6.35 63.81 -51.17
CA SER A 11 5.43 62.71 -51.55
C SER A 11 4.24 62.56 -50.59
N LEU A 12 3.15 62.01 -51.12
CA LEU A 12 1.99 61.48 -50.40
C LEU A 12 2.24 60.01 -50.02
N ILE A 13 1.54 59.49 -48.98
CA ILE A 13 0.88 58.16 -48.85
C ILE A 13 0.79 57.71 -47.37
N LEU A 14 -0.33 57.06 -47.01
CA LEU A 14 -0.55 56.47 -45.69
C LEU A 14 0.41 55.30 -45.43
N ILE A 15 0.98 55.27 -44.21
CA ILE A 15 1.36 54.00 -43.56
C ILE A 15 0.70 53.98 -42.19
N ASN A 16 -0.50 53.41 -42.14
CA ASN A 16 -1.10 52.95 -40.88
C ASN A 16 -0.34 51.67 -40.50
N PHE A 17 0.76 51.81 -39.74
CA PHE A 17 1.54 50.64 -39.36
C PHE A 17 0.77 49.87 -38.29
N SER A 18 0.12 48.78 -38.69
CA SER A 18 -0.77 48.00 -37.85
C SER A 18 -0.11 47.66 -36.53
N PHE A 19 -0.73 48.09 -35.42
CA PHE A 19 -0.38 47.62 -34.10
C PHE A 19 -0.85 46.16 -33.99
N CYS A 20 -0.04 45.25 -34.53
CA CYS A 20 -0.26 43.82 -34.50
C CYS A 20 -0.03 43.35 -33.06
N GLY A 21 -0.99 43.64 -32.19
CA GLY A 21 -1.02 43.14 -30.84
C GLY A 21 -0.98 41.62 -30.91
N SER A 22 0.00 41.01 -30.24
CA SER A 22 0.18 39.57 -30.22
C SER A 22 -1.07 38.91 -29.62
N ILE A 23 -2.00 38.50 -30.50
CA ILE A 23 -3.05 37.55 -30.17
C ILE A 23 -2.31 36.27 -29.77
N SER A 24 -2.12 36.10 -28.47
CA SER A 24 -1.56 34.90 -27.88
C SER A 24 -2.56 33.80 -28.13
N ALA A 25 -2.40 33.08 -29.25
CA ALA A 25 -3.38 32.14 -29.76
C ALA A 25 -3.72 31.13 -28.65
N GLU A 26 -5.00 31.09 -28.32
CA GLU A 26 -5.52 30.31 -27.20
C GLU A 26 -5.15 28.83 -27.36
N VAL A 27 -4.95 28.13 -26.24
CA VAL A 27 -4.40 26.78 -26.25
C VAL A 27 -5.40 25.83 -26.89
N ILE A 28 -5.19 25.55 -28.19
CA ILE A 28 -5.86 24.46 -28.90
C ILE A 28 -5.40 23.16 -28.22
N ASP A 29 -6.24 22.67 -27.30
CA ASP A 29 -6.01 21.42 -26.61
C ASP A 29 -5.99 20.27 -27.63
N ARG A 30 -4.88 19.54 -27.66
CA ARG A 30 -4.61 18.57 -28.73
C ARG A 30 -5.20 17.23 -28.34
N ILE A 31 -5.93 16.62 -29.28
CA ILE A 31 -6.36 15.23 -29.16
C ILE A 31 -5.10 14.34 -29.19
N VAL A 32 -4.84 13.61 -28.10
CA VAL A 32 -3.73 12.63 -28.01
C VAL A 32 -4.22 11.19 -28.16
N ALA A 33 -5.52 10.94 -27.98
CA ALA A 33 -6.18 9.74 -28.50
C ALA A 33 -7.68 9.99 -28.79
N ILE A 34 -8.23 9.23 -29.73
CA ILE A 34 -9.68 9.08 -29.95
C ILE A 34 -10.08 7.67 -29.48
N VAL A 35 -11.20 7.54 -28.77
CA VAL A 35 -11.70 6.30 -28.17
C VAL A 35 -13.20 6.17 -28.46
N ASN A 36 -13.56 5.48 -29.55
CA ASN A 36 -14.90 5.49 -30.14
C ASN A 36 -15.39 6.91 -30.44
N ASN A 37 -16.23 7.47 -29.57
CA ASN A 37 -16.78 8.83 -29.69
C ASN A 37 -16.14 9.83 -28.69
N ASP A 38 -15.35 9.34 -27.73
CA ASP A 38 -14.61 10.19 -26.78
C ASP A 38 -13.25 10.63 -27.36
N ILE A 39 -12.72 11.70 -26.77
CA ILE A 39 -11.34 12.16 -27.01
C ILE A 39 -10.57 12.24 -25.68
N VAL A 40 -9.33 11.78 -25.69
CA VAL A 40 -8.34 12.04 -24.65
C VAL A 40 -7.49 13.22 -25.09
N THR A 41 -7.33 14.22 -24.23
CA THR A 41 -6.67 15.49 -24.59
C THR A 41 -5.31 15.69 -23.92
N LEU A 42 -4.51 16.60 -24.46
CA LEU A 42 -3.18 16.91 -23.95
C LEU A 42 -3.24 17.59 -22.58
N VAL A 43 -4.27 18.38 -22.30
CA VAL A 43 -4.53 18.93 -20.95
C VAL A 43 -4.83 17.81 -19.95
N GLN A 44 -5.66 16.82 -20.32
CA GLN A 44 -5.96 15.66 -19.46
C GLN A 44 -4.69 14.84 -19.19
N LEU A 45 -3.94 14.47 -20.24
CA LEU A 45 -2.70 13.71 -20.09
C LEU A 45 -1.69 14.42 -19.19
N ARG A 46 -1.49 15.73 -19.37
CA ARG A 46 -0.57 16.52 -18.53
C ARG A 46 -1.04 16.67 -17.09
N LYS A 47 -2.35 16.78 -16.85
CA LYS A 47 -2.91 16.85 -15.49
C LYS A 47 -2.56 15.58 -14.71
N GLU A 48 -2.75 14.42 -15.32
CA GLU A 48 -2.51 13.13 -14.68
C GLU A 48 -1.00 12.74 -14.65
N THR A 49 -0.15 13.23 -15.58
CA THR A 49 1.31 12.99 -15.53
C THR A 49 2.07 13.95 -14.60
N ALA A 50 1.52 15.14 -14.29
CA ALA A 50 2.21 16.18 -13.51
C ALA A 50 2.85 15.72 -12.17
N PRO A 51 2.22 14.87 -11.33
CA PRO A 51 2.84 14.40 -10.07
C PRO A 51 4.10 13.58 -10.33
N TYR A 52 4.09 12.76 -11.38
CA TYR A 52 5.21 11.91 -11.77
C TYR A 52 6.33 12.74 -12.42
N VAL A 53 5.98 13.68 -13.31
CA VAL A 53 6.96 14.60 -13.93
C VAL A 53 7.71 15.41 -12.88
N LYS A 54 7.01 15.93 -11.85
CA LYS A 54 7.66 16.61 -10.70
C LYS A 54 8.68 15.69 -10.02
N LYS A 55 8.29 14.45 -9.69
CA LYS A 55 9.16 13.45 -9.03
C LYS A 55 10.37 13.03 -9.89
N ILE A 56 10.20 12.93 -11.21
CA ILE A 56 11.27 12.63 -12.16
C ILE A 56 12.24 13.82 -12.27
N GLY A 57 11.72 15.06 -12.36
CA GLY A 57 12.54 16.27 -12.42
C GLY A 57 13.48 16.41 -11.22
N THR A 58 12.96 16.20 -10.01
CA THR A 58 13.72 16.23 -8.74
C THR A 58 14.59 14.99 -8.49
N SER A 59 14.66 14.03 -9.41
CA SER A 59 15.50 12.84 -9.25
C SER A 59 16.96 13.09 -9.64
N GLY A 60 17.88 12.32 -9.05
CA GLY A 60 19.31 12.28 -9.43
C GLY A 60 19.62 11.50 -10.71
N LEU A 61 18.64 11.34 -11.62
CA LEU A 61 18.85 10.72 -12.93
C LEU A 61 19.52 11.71 -13.90
N SER A 62 20.23 11.18 -14.91
CA SER A 62 20.69 11.98 -16.05
C SER A 62 19.52 12.40 -16.93
N ASP A 63 19.70 13.43 -17.75
CA ASP A 63 18.60 14.03 -18.51
C ASP A 63 18.04 13.10 -19.61
N GLU A 64 18.84 12.17 -20.14
CA GLU A 64 18.37 11.11 -21.04
C GLU A 64 17.44 10.15 -20.29
N LYS A 65 17.81 9.75 -19.07
CA LYS A 65 17.00 8.88 -18.22
C LYS A 65 15.73 9.57 -17.73
N LYS A 66 15.79 10.88 -17.44
CA LYS A 66 14.59 11.70 -17.16
C LYS A 66 13.66 11.77 -18.37
N LYS A 67 14.20 12.07 -19.55
CA LYS A 67 13.44 12.10 -20.82
C LYS A 67 12.78 10.77 -21.13
N GLN A 68 13.49 9.65 -20.97
CA GLN A 68 12.91 8.32 -21.14
C GLN A 68 11.80 8.05 -20.12
N ALA A 69 12.05 8.31 -18.83
CA ALA A 69 11.04 8.11 -17.79
C ALA A 69 9.78 8.97 -18.00
N MET A 70 9.94 10.18 -18.56
CA MET A 70 8.82 11.03 -18.98
C MET A 70 8.03 10.42 -20.15
N GLN A 71 8.70 9.94 -21.19
CA GLN A 71 8.04 9.27 -22.32
C GLN A 71 7.32 7.98 -21.89
N ASP A 72 7.86 7.22 -20.94
CA ASP A 72 7.27 5.98 -20.49
C ASP A 72 6.11 6.21 -19.50
N ILE A 73 6.11 7.28 -18.69
CA ILE A 73 4.92 7.67 -17.92
C ILE A 73 3.82 8.27 -18.81
N ASP A 74 4.15 9.07 -19.82
CA ASP A 74 3.15 9.61 -20.77
C ASP A 74 2.41 8.47 -21.50
N LYS A 75 3.13 7.45 -22.00
CA LYS A 75 2.51 6.23 -22.59
C LYS A 75 1.63 5.47 -21.59
N LYS A 76 2.10 5.32 -20.34
CA LYS A 76 1.37 4.58 -19.29
C LYS A 76 0.07 5.30 -18.90
N ILE A 77 0.13 6.61 -18.73
CA ILE A 77 -1.03 7.41 -18.35
C ILE A 77 -2.00 7.60 -19.53
N LEU A 78 -1.51 7.70 -20.78
CA LEU A 78 -2.40 7.66 -21.94
C LEU A 78 -3.16 6.33 -22.04
N THR A 79 -2.47 5.20 -21.81
CA THR A 79 -3.14 3.89 -21.72
C THR A 79 -4.22 3.90 -20.63
N ALA A 80 -3.90 4.40 -19.43
CA ALA A 80 -4.87 4.49 -18.33
C ALA A 80 -6.07 5.41 -18.64
N LEU A 81 -5.87 6.50 -19.39
CA LEU A 81 -6.95 7.40 -19.82
C LEU A 81 -7.85 6.78 -20.89
N VAL A 82 -7.29 6.02 -21.84
CA VAL A 82 -8.06 5.21 -22.79
C VAL A 82 -8.89 4.15 -22.04
N ASP A 83 -8.30 3.48 -21.05
CA ASP A 83 -8.96 2.47 -20.23
C ASP A 83 -10.08 3.08 -19.37
N GLN A 84 -9.89 4.29 -18.85
CA GLN A 84 -10.92 5.07 -18.15
C GLN A 84 -12.10 5.44 -19.09
N SER A 85 -11.82 5.90 -20.31
CA SER A 85 -12.87 6.22 -21.30
C SER A 85 -13.69 4.98 -21.69
N LEU A 86 -13.03 3.85 -22.00
CA LEU A 86 -13.71 2.59 -22.32
C LEU A 86 -14.62 2.09 -21.18
N THR A 87 -14.16 2.21 -19.93
CA THR A 87 -14.95 1.79 -18.76
C THR A 87 -16.08 2.76 -18.43
N GLN A 88 -15.91 4.06 -18.69
CA GLN A 88 -16.97 5.07 -18.59
C GLN A 88 -18.06 4.87 -19.66
N GLN A 89 -17.70 4.50 -20.89
CA GLN A 89 -18.66 4.20 -21.97
C GLN A 89 -19.52 2.98 -21.63
N GLU A 90 -18.90 1.88 -21.16
CA GLU A 90 -19.67 0.71 -20.69
C GLU A 90 -20.53 1.05 -19.46
N ALA A 91 -20.10 1.98 -18.58
CA ALA A 91 -20.92 2.42 -17.46
C ALA A 91 -22.21 3.13 -17.91
N GLN A 92 -22.09 4.09 -18.83
CA GLN A 92 -23.24 4.81 -19.40
C GLN A 92 -24.21 3.84 -20.10
N LYS A 93 -23.67 2.91 -20.90
CA LYS A 93 -24.38 1.86 -21.63
C LYS A 93 -25.19 0.91 -20.74
N TYR A 94 -24.69 0.57 -19.55
CA TYR A 94 -25.41 -0.25 -18.57
C TYR A 94 -26.12 0.58 -17.48
N HIS A 95 -26.18 1.91 -17.66
CA HIS A 95 -26.76 2.88 -16.71
C HIS A 95 -26.20 2.79 -15.28
N ILE A 96 -24.94 2.38 -15.16
CA ILE A 96 -24.19 2.28 -13.91
C ILE A 96 -23.75 3.69 -13.50
N ASN A 97 -24.60 4.35 -12.73
CA ASN A 97 -24.41 5.72 -12.28
C ASN A 97 -23.90 5.78 -10.82
N VAL A 98 -23.48 6.98 -10.40
CA VAL A 98 -23.18 7.34 -9.00
C VAL A 98 -23.98 8.58 -8.65
N SER A 99 -24.79 8.51 -7.61
CA SER A 99 -25.61 9.61 -7.09
C SER A 99 -24.82 10.45 -6.09
N ASP A 100 -25.24 11.69 -5.85
CA ASP A 100 -24.64 12.52 -4.80
C ASP A 100 -24.75 11.85 -3.42
N THR A 101 -25.86 11.18 -3.13
CA THR A 101 -26.04 10.40 -1.90
C THR A 101 -25.04 9.24 -1.75
N ASP A 102 -24.56 8.63 -2.85
CA ASP A 102 -23.47 7.65 -2.78
C ASP A 102 -22.14 8.32 -2.36
N ILE A 103 -21.88 9.52 -2.88
CA ILE A 103 -20.67 10.32 -2.60
C ILE A 103 -20.71 10.83 -1.17
N ASP A 104 -21.86 11.35 -0.72
CA ASP A 104 -22.10 11.84 0.64
C ASP A 104 -21.84 10.73 1.66
N ASN A 105 -22.47 9.56 1.49
CA ASN A 105 -22.26 8.41 2.37
C ASN A 105 -20.79 7.94 2.40
N ALA A 106 -20.09 7.98 1.26
CA ALA A 106 -18.66 7.65 1.22
C ALA A 106 -17.79 8.68 1.97
N VAL A 107 -18.06 9.98 1.83
CA VAL A 107 -17.39 11.05 2.57
C VAL A 107 -17.67 10.93 4.07
N GLU A 108 -18.92 10.69 4.47
CA GLU A 108 -19.31 10.44 5.86
C GLU A 108 -18.58 9.25 6.47
N ASN A 109 -18.47 8.14 5.73
CA ASN A 109 -17.76 6.96 6.20
C ASN A 109 -16.25 7.21 6.35
N VAL A 110 -15.63 8.01 5.48
CA VAL A 110 -14.22 8.42 5.65
C VAL A 110 -14.03 9.32 6.88
N LYS A 111 -14.93 10.29 7.11
CA LYS A 111 -14.91 11.14 8.33
C LYS A 111 -15.04 10.31 9.60
N LYS A 112 -16.04 9.41 9.65
CA LYS A 112 -16.28 8.49 10.78
C LYS A 112 -15.09 7.58 11.05
N ASN A 113 -14.53 6.95 10.01
CA ASN A 113 -13.38 6.03 10.14
C ASN A 113 -12.09 6.75 10.60
N LYS A 114 -12.00 8.07 10.45
CA LYS A 114 -10.89 8.90 10.94
C LYS A 114 -11.25 9.73 12.19
N SER A 115 -12.48 9.62 12.71
CA SER A 115 -13.03 10.44 13.81
C SER A 115 -12.94 11.97 13.58
N LEU A 116 -13.08 12.44 12.34
CA LEU A 116 -12.94 13.85 11.97
C LEU A 116 -14.29 14.58 11.94
N SER A 117 -14.32 15.82 12.45
CA SER A 117 -15.37 16.80 12.12
C SER A 117 -15.18 17.38 10.71
N ASP A 118 -16.22 18.03 10.18
CA ASP A 118 -16.20 18.64 8.84
C ASP A 118 -15.04 19.62 8.66
N LYS A 119 -14.81 20.49 9.65
CA LYS A 119 -13.74 21.50 9.61
C LYS A 119 -12.35 20.86 9.65
N GLU A 120 -12.16 19.78 10.39
CA GLU A 120 -10.89 19.05 10.43
C GLU A 120 -10.66 18.28 9.13
N PHE A 121 -11.72 17.74 8.53
CA PHE A 121 -11.69 17.07 7.23
C PHE A 121 -11.34 18.05 6.09
N GLU A 122 -11.99 19.21 6.02
CA GLU A 122 -11.62 20.30 5.09
C GLU A 122 -10.17 20.76 5.30
N SER A 123 -9.73 20.90 6.55
CA SER A 123 -8.35 21.28 6.89
C SER A 123 -7.34 20.23 6.42
N ALA A 124 -7.67 18.94 6.54
CA ALA A 124 -6.82 17.85 6.05
C ALA A 124 -6.75 17.82 4.51
N LEU A 125 -7.89 18.00 3.81
CA LEU A 125 -7.90 18.13 2.36
C LEU A 125 -7.04 19.32 1.88
N ALA A 126 -7.13 20.47 2.56
CA ALA A 126 -6.32 21.64 2.25
C ALA A 126 -4.80 21.40 2.46
N GLN A 127 -4.41 20.61 3.45
CA GLN A 127 -3.02 20.18 3.66
C GLN A 127 -2.52 19.24 2.55
N GLU A 128 -3.39 18.38 2.01
CA GLU A 128 -3.10 17.54 0.84
C GLU A 128 -3.18 18.30 -0.51
N GLY A 129 -3.58 19.58 -0.49
CA GLY A 129 -3.75 20.42 -1.68
C GLY A 129 -5.04 20.13 -2.49
N LEU A 130 -6.04 19.53 -1.84
CA LEU A 130 -7.32 19.14 -2.42
C LEU A 130 -8.45 20.09 -1.98
N THR A 131 -9.43 20.30 -2.87
CA THR A 131 -10.73 20.89 -2.50
C THR A 131 -11.73 19.79 -2.19
N LEU A 132 -12.79 20.11 -1.42
CA LEU A 132 -13.89 19.17 -1.16
C LEU A 132 -14.55 18.69 -2.46
N GLU A 133 -14.73 19.57 -3.44
CA GLU A 133 -15.23 19.23 -4.78
C GLU A 133 -14.32 18.24 -5.52
N GLY A 134 -13.01 18.51 -5.56
CA GLY A 134 -12.03 17.60 -6.18
C GLY A 134 -11.95 16.24 -5.47
N TYR A 135 -12.14 16.23 -4.14
CA TYR A 135 -12.25 14.99 -3.38
C TYR A 135 -13.53 14.21 -3.71
N ARG A 136 -14.69 14.89 -3.79
CA ARG A 136 -15.98 14.29 -4.19
C ARG A 136 -15.92 13.66 -5.58
N GLU A 137 -15.32 14.34 -6.56
CA GLU A 137 -15.11 13.78 -7.91
C GLU A 137 -14.15 12.57 -7.89
N ASN A 138 -13.11 12.57 -7.07
CA ASN A 138 -12.24 11.40 -6.90
C ASN A 138 -12.96 10.22 -6.22
N ILE A 139 -13.86 10.48 -5.26
CA ILE A 139 -14.72 9.45 -4.64
C ILE A 139 -15.73 8.90 -5.67
N LYS A 140 -16.38 9.77 -6.44
CA LYS A 140 -17.31 9.41 -7.52
C LYS A 140 -16.65 8.49 -8.55
N LYS A 141 -15.43 8.80 -9.00
CA LYS A 141 -14.61 7.93 -9.86
C LYS A 141 -14.37 6.55 -9.23
N GLN A 142 -13.97 6.50 -7.96
CA GLN A 142 -13.71 5.24 -7.24
C GLN A 142 -14.98 4.38 -7.10
N ILE A 143 -16.12 4.97 -6.73
CA ILE A 143 -17.41 4.26 -6.64
C ILE A 143 -17.83 3.74 -8.02
N LEU A 144 -17.70 4.55 -9.07
CA LEU A 144 -18.01 4.16 -10.45
C LEU A 144 -17.14 2.99 -10.91
N GLN A 145 -15.82 3.09 -10.69
CA GLN A 145 -14.87 2.03 -11.02
C GLN A 145 -15.16 0.73 -10.25
N ALA A 146 -15.46 0.81 -8.96
CA ALA A 146 -15.83 -0.35 -8.14
C ALA A 146 -17.14 -1.02 -8.63
N ARG A 147 -18.16 -0.21 -8.97
CA ARG A 147 -19.42 -0.70 -9.57
C ARG A 147 -19.17 -1.39 -10.92
N ILE A 148 -18.29 -0.84 -11.75
CA ILE A 148 -17.94 -1.40 -13.06
C ILE A 148 -17.13 -2.69 -12.94
N ILE A 149 -16.15 -2.75 -12.04
CA ILE A 149 -15.42 -3.99 -11.73
C ILE A 149 -16.43 -5.06 -11.27
N ASN A 150 -17.29 -4.74 -10.30
CA ASN A 150 -18.28 -5.68 -9.78
C ASN A 150 -19.20 -6.22 -10.90
N HIS A 151 -19.77 -5.33 -11.72
CA HIS A 151 -20.60 -5.71 -12.87
C HIS A 151 -19.83 -6.57 -13.90
N ALA A 152 -18.57 -6.24 -14.16
CA ALA A 152 -17.74 -6.95 -15.14
C ALA A 152 -17.29 -8.34 -14.67
N VAL A 153 -17.18 -8.61 -13.36
CA VAL A 153 -16.53 -9.83 -12.84
C VAL A 153 -17.39 -10.71 -11.93
N LYS A 154 -18.42 -10.18 -11.24
CA LYS A 154 -19.15 -10.90 -10.17
C LYS A 154 -19.79 -12.22 -10.62
N SER A 155 -20.22 -12.33 -11.88
CA SER A 155 -20.77 -13.57 -12.47
C SER A 155 -19.72 -14.50 -13.08
N LYS A 156 -18.43 -14.12 -13.04
CA LYS A 156 -17.29 -14.83 -13.64
C LYS A 156 -16.25 -15.28 -12.61
N VAL A 157 -16.34 -14.77 -11.38
CA VAL A 157 -15.53 -15.19 -10.24
C VAL A 157 -16.39 -16.15 -9.42
N VAL A 158 -16.00 -17.43 -9.43
CA VAL A 158 -16.59 -18.48 -8.59
C VAL A 158 -15.43 -19.11 -7.83
N ILE A 159 -15.56 -19.19 -6.51
CA ILE A 159 -14.58 -19.80 -5.62
C ILE A 159 -15.28 -20.96 -4.94
N THR A 160 -14.72 -22.16 -5.06
CA THR A 160 -15.25 -23.35 -4.41
C THR A 160 -14.52 -23.62 -3.08
N PRO A 161 -15.10 -24.40 -2.15
CA PRO A 161 -14.38 -24.87 -0.97
C PRO A 161 -13.09 -25.64 -1.30
N SER A 162 -13.00 -26.24 -2.50
CA SER A 162 -11.79 -26.90 -2.99
C SER A 162 -10.66 -25.91 -3.28
N ASP A 163 -10.99 -24.73 -3.83
CA ASP A 163 -10.01 -23.67 -4.10
C ASP A 163 -9.48 -23.08 -2.80
N ILE A 164 -10.35 -22.84 -1.81
CA ILE A 164 -9.97 -22.38 -0.47
C ILE A 164 -9.06 -23.41 0.23
N LEU A 165 -9.43 -24.69 0.20
CA LEU A 165 -8.62 -25.78 0.78
C LEU A 165 -7.25 -25.88 0.11
N LYS A 166 -7.20 -25.80 -1.22
CA LYS A 166 -5.97 -25.82 -2.02
C LYS A 166 -5.07 -24.63 -1.68
N GLU A 167 -5.64 -23.44 -1.55
CA GLU A 167 -4.89 -22.21 -1.23
C GLU A 167 -4.35 -22.23 0.21
N TYR A 168 -5.14 -22.76 1.17
CA TYR A 168 -4.68 -23.02 2.54
C TYR A 168 -3.51 -24.03 2.57
N GLN A 169 -3.62 -25.12 1.81
CA GLN A 169 -2.57 -26.15 1.71
C GLN A 169 -1.29 -25.62 1.04
N ALA A 170 -1.43 -24.87 -0.05
CA ALA A 170 -0.30 -24.27 -0.77
C ALA A 170 0.47 -23.23 0.05
N ASN A 171 -0.20 -22.58 1.01
CA ASN A 171 0.37 -21.52 1.85
C ASN A 171 0.40 -21.90 3.34
N MET A 172 0.58 -23.18 3.69
CA MET A 172 0.55 -23.61 5.10
C MET A 172 1.54 -22.85 6.00
N ASP A 173 2.70 -22.41 5.51
CA ASP A 173 3.65 -21.59 6.27
C ASP A 173 3.06 -20.24 6.72
N LYS A 174 2.11 -19.67 5.95
CA LYS A 174 1.40 -18.43 6.30
C LYS A 174 0.42 -18.64 7.47
N TYR A 175 -0.18 -19.83 7.56
CA TYR A 175 -1.24 -20.15 8.54
C TYR A 175 -0.77 -21.00 9.71
N SER A 176 0.44 -21.57 9.67
CA SER A 176 1.02 -22.38 10.76
C SER A 176 1.46 -21.55 11.99
N GLY A 177 1.47 -20.22 11.86
CA GLY A 177 1.92 -19.31 12.91
C GLY A 177 3.42 -19.40 13.20
N LYS A 178 3.86 -18.79 14.30
CA LYS A 178 5.23 -18.85 14.80
C LYS A 178 5.27 -19.51 16.17
N LYS A 179 6.19 -20.46 16.37
CA LYS A 179 6.48 -21.03 17.68
C LYS A 179 7.04 -19.95 18.60
N LYS A 180 6.25 -19.54 19.59
CA LYS A 180 6.71 -18.78 20.75
C LYS A 180 6.72 -19.66 21.99
N TYR A 181 7.54 -19.30 22.95
CA TYR A 181 7.82 -20.07 24.15
C TYR A 181 7.47 -19.21 25.35
N HIS A 182 6.61 -19.72 26.25
CA HIS A 182 6.43 -19.11 27.56
C HIS A 182 7.62 -19.55 28.41
N LEU A 183 8.47 -18.58 28.76
CA LEU A 183 9.74 -18.84 29.44
C LEU A 183 9.69 -18.39 30.90
N ARG A 184 10.36 -19.16 31.76
CA ARG A 184 10.76 -18.74 33.11
C ARG A 184 12.29 -18.75 33.23
N ASN A 185 12.86 -18.00 34.15
CA ASN A 185 14.29 -18.06 34.47
C ASN A 185 14.60 -18.06 35.97
N ILE A 186 15.76 -18.62 36.32
CA ILE A 186 16.47 -18.39 37.58
C ILE A 186 17.77 -17.67 37.21
N LEU A 187 18.03 -16.52 37.83
CA LEU A 187 19.27 -15.74 37.68
C LEU A 187 20.07 -15.80 38.98
N MET A 188 21.39 -15.97 38.88
CA MET A 188 22.34 -15.85 39.98
C MET A 188 23.58 -15.05 39.55
N ASP A 189 24.20 -14.36 40.51
CA ASP A 189 25.53 -13.76 40.39
C ASP A 189 26.67 -14.80 40.47
N ASN A 190 26.43 -15.89 41.20
CA ASN A 190 27.41 -16.92 41.53
C ASN A 190 27.15 -18.24 40.79
N GLU A 191 28.18 -18.76 40.11
CA GLU A 191 28.09 -19.97 39.28
C GLU A 191 27.83 -21.25 40.08
N ASP A 192 28.42 -21.38 41.28
CA ASP A 192 28.33 -22.61 42.06
C ASP A 192 26.97 -22.75 42.76
N LYS A 193 26.41 -21.64 43.26
CA LYS A 193 25.02 -21.61 43.75
C LYS A 193 24.02 -22.04 42.67
N ILE A 194 24.18 -21.59 41.43
CA ILE A 194 23.24 -22.00 40.36
C ILE A 194 23.47 -23.43 39.88
N LYS A 195 24.69 -23.98 39.99
CA LYS A 195 24.95 -25.43 39.83
C LYS A 195 24.27 -26.25 40.93
N GLU A 196 24.19 -25.76 42.17
CA GLU A 196 23.41 -26.40 43.24
C GLU A 196 21.91 -26.35 42.96
N ILE A 197 21.39 -25.22 42.49
CA ILE A 197 19.98 -25.09 42.08
C ILE A 197 19.68 -26.03 40.90
N LYS A 198 20.59 -26.17 39.91
CA LYS A 198 20.47 -27.14 38.81
C LYS A 198 20.38 -28.58 39.34
N LYS A 199 21.19 -28.98 40.31
CA LYS A 199 21.08 -30.30 40.96
C LYS A 199 19.73 -30.50 41.66
N LYS A 200 19.20 -29.49 42.36
CA LYS A 200 17.85 -29.54 42.96
C LYS A 200 16.75 -29.70 41.90
N LEU A 201 16.86 -28.97 40.78
CA LEU A 201 15.96 -29.08 39.63
C LEU A 201 16.01 -30.47 38.98
N ASP A 202 17.20 -31.03 38.79
CA ASP A 202 17.38 -32.37 38.21
C ASP A 202 16.77 -33.48 39.10
N MET A 203 16.66 -33.25 40.42
CA MET A 203 16.05 -34.18 41.38
C MET A 203 14.52 -34.04 41.50
N ASN A 204 13.99 -32.82 41.69
CA ASN A 204 12.55 -32.61 41.99
C ASN A 204 11.75 -31.86 40.91
N LYS A 205 12.43 -31.23 39.92
CA LYS A 205 11.83 -30.47 38.80
C LYS A 205 10.92 -29.27 39.15
N GLU A 206 10.76 -28.93 40.43
CA GLU A 206 9.97 -27.79 40.89
C GLU A 206 10.67 -26.45 40.60
N PHE A 207 10.51 -25.94 39.37
CA PHE A 207 11.15 -24.70 38.93
C PHE A 207 10.61 -23.45 39.63
N ILE A 208 9.29 -23.33 39.78
CA ILE A 208 8.63 -22.12 40.32
C ILE A 208 9.00 -21.84 41.79
N PRO A 209 9.01 -22.81 42.72
CA PRO A 209 9.48 -22.59 44.08
C PRO A 209 10.95 -22.16 44.15
N LEU A 210 11.84 -22.85 43.42
CA LEU A 210 13.27 -22.52 43.42
C LEU A 210 13.54 -21.14 42.78
N ALA A 211 12.74 -20.71 41.81
CA ALA A 211 12.80 -19.36 41.28
C ALA A 211 12.38 -18.29 42.31
N LYS A 212 11.33 -18.55 43.10
CA LYS A 212 10.89 -17.65 44.18
C LYS A 212 11.86 -17.59 45.36
N GLU A 213 12.53 -18.70 45.67
CA GLU A 213 13.42 -18.82 46.83
C GLU A 213 14.85 -18.32 46.57
N TYR A 214 15.39 -18.52 45.36
CA TYR A 214 16.81 -18.27 45.08
C TYR A 214 17.10 -17.19 44.02
N SER A 215 16.22 -16.93 43.05
CA SER A 215 16.54 -16.07 41.90
C SER A 215 16.75 -14.62 42.31
N ILE A 216 17.81 -13.97 41.81
CA ILE A 216 18.08 -12.54 42.04
C ILE A 216 17.43 -11.61 40.99
N ALA A 217 16.67 -12.16 40.04
CA ALA A 217 15.96 -11.38 39.03
C ALA A 217 14.68 -10.74 39.59
N SER A 218 14.27 -9.59 39.02
CA SER A 218 13.11 -8.83 39.48
C SER A 218 11.76 -9.54 39.34
N ASN A 219 11.70 -10.63 38.57
CA ASN A 219 10.54 -11.51 38.39
C ASN A 219 10.54 -12.74 39.32
N ALA A 220 11.49 -12.84 40.26
CA ALA A 220 11.62 -13.98 41.17
C ALA A 220 10.31 -14.26 41.94
N SER A 221 9.65 -13.21 42.46
CA SER A 221 8.36 -13.30 43.16
C SER A 221 7.29 -14.05 42.38
N ASP A 222 7.34 -13.98 41.06
CA ASP A 222 6.32 -14.49 40.15
C ASP A 222 6.70 -15.88 39.60
N GLY A 223 7.70 -16.52 40.23
CA GLY A 223 8.26 -17.79 39.76
C GLY A 223 9.22 -17.63 38.59
N GLY A 224 9.91 -16.49 38.50
CA GLY A 224 10.83 -16.20 37.41
C GLY A 224 10.15 -16.01 36.06
N ASP A 225 8.88 -15.59 36.01
CA ASP A 225 8.14 -15.46 34.75
C ASP A 225 8.75 -14.38 33.84
N LEU A 226 8.99 -14.70 32.57
CA LEU A 226 9.41 -13.74 31.55
C LEU A 226 8.25 -13.40 30.59
N GLY A 227 7.25 -14.27 30.46
CA GLY A 227 6.23 -14.23 29.42
C GLY A 227 6.62 -14.96 28.12
N ILE A 228 5.95 -14.60 27.01
CA ILE A 228 5.93 -15.37 25.76
C ILE A 228 6.85 -14.74 24.70
N PHE A 229 7.90 -15.46 24.28
CA PHE A 229 8.92 -14.98 23.34
C PHE A 229 9.11 -15.82 22.08
N ASP A 230 9.49 -15.16 20.99
CA ASP A 230 10.11 -15.81 19.83
C ASP A 230 11.63 -15.95 20.09
N ILE A 231 12.08 -17.18 20.37
CA ILE A 231 13.48 -17.50 20.68
C ILE A 231 14.43 -17.34 19.48
N SER A 232 13.92 -17.06 18.27
CA SER A 232 14.80 -16.74 17.14
C SER A 232 15.59 -15.45 17.35
N ASN A 233 15.07 -14.53 18.17
CA ASN A 233 15.67 -13.25 18.53
C ASN A 233 16.67 -13.33 19.70
N PHE A 234 16.82 -14.49 20.33
CA PHE A 234 17.70 -14.69 21.49
C PHE A 234 19.15 -14.93 21.02
N SER A 235 20.11 -14.74 21.93
CA SER A 235 21.53 -15.04 21.63
C SER A 235 21.70 -16.51 21.24
N LYS A 236 22.66 -16.80 20.33
CA LYS A 236 22.85 -18.15 19.78
C LYS A 236 22.95 -19.24 20.85
N ASN A 237 23.63 -18.95 21.97
CA ASN A 237 23.78 -19.90 23.08
C ASN A 237 22.41 -20.27 23.69
N ILE A 238 21.60 -19.27 24.09
CA ILE A 238 20.29 -19.51 24.71
C ILE A 238 19.33 -20.17 23.70
N LYS A 239 19.36 -19.74 22.43
CA LYS A 239 18.58 -20.34 21.34
C LYS A 239 18.94 -21.80 21.10
N ASP A 240 20.23 -22.15 21.04
CA ASP A 240 20.72 -23.51 20.83
C ASP A 240 20.46 -24.43 22.04
N SER A 241 20.27 -23.87 23.24
CA SER A 241 19.78 -24.59 24.42
C SER A 241 18.27 -24.81 24.37
N LEU A 242 17.48 -23.74 24.23
CA LEU A 242 16.02 -23.81 24.27
C LEU A 242 15.40 -24.59 23.10
N SER A 243 15.97 -24.50 21.89
CA SER A 243 15.43 -25.17 20.70
C SER A 243 15.49 -26.70 20.74
N LYS A 244 16.22 -27.28 21.70
CA LYS A 244 16.30 -28.73 21.95
C LYS A 244 15.30 -29.22 22.99
N LEU A 245 14.60 -28.30 23.66
CA LEU A 245 13.77 -28.57 24.82
C LEU A 245 12.27 -28.53 24.48
N SER A 246 11.51 -29.33 25.22
CA SER A 246 10.06 -29.40 25.20
C SER A 246 9.45 -28.67 26.40
N LYS A 247 8.12 -28.51 26.39
CA LYS A 247 7.32 -28.08 27.55
C LYS A 247 7.70 -28.87 28.81
N GLY A 248 7.87 -28.19 29.94
CA GLY A 248 8.25 -28.78 31.22
C GLY A 248 9.74 -29.12 31.37
N GLN A 249 10.61 -28.63 30.47
CA GLN A 249 12.06 -28.82 30.54
C GLN A 249 12.81 -27.50 30.74
N PHE A 250 14.02 -27.60 31.29
CA PHE A 250 14.92 -26.48 31.58
C PHE A 250 16.32 -26.70 31.00
N THR A 251 17.07 -25.61 30.83
CA THR A 251 18.44 -25.63 30.29
C THR A 251 19.46 -26.08 31.33
N ASP A 252 20.69 -26.33 30.89
CA ASP A 252 21.84 -26.21 31.79
C ASP A 252 22.13 -24.74 32.13
N VAL A 253 23.12 -24.51 32.99
CA VAL A 253 23.53 -23.15 33.40
C VAL A 253 24.15 -22.41 32.22
N ILE A 254 23.57 -21.26 31.85
CA ILE A 254 24.03 -20.40 30.77
C ILE A 254 24.64 -19.13 31.36
N SER A 255 25.91 -18.83 31.03
CA SER A 255 26.50 -17.53 31.36
C SER A 255 25.94 -16.43 30.45
N THR A 256 25.53 -15.31 31.04
CA THR A 256 24.94 -14.14 30.36
C THR A 256 25.55 -12.85 30.89
N ALA A 257 25.33 -11.72 30.19
CA ALA A 257 25.78 -10.40 30.65
C ALA A 257 25.12 -9.92 31.96
N GLN A 258 24.08 -10.60 32.43
CA GLN A 258 23.39 -10.31 33.71
C GLN A 258 23.89 -11.19 34.86
N GLY A 259 24.71 -12.20 34.59
CA GLY A 259 25.03 -13.31 35.51
C GLY A 259 24.70 -14.67 34.89
N PHE A 260 24.63 -15.71 35.71
CA PHE A 260 24.35 -17.07 35.28
C PHE A 260 22.85 -17.35 35.34
N GLN A 261 22.30 -17.98 34.31
CA GLN A 261 20.87 -18.24 34.18
C GLN A 261 20.54 -19.70 33.86
N ILE A 262 19.43 -20.19 34.41
CA ILE A 262 18.74 -21.40 33.92
C ILE A 262 17.39 -20.93 33.37
N PHE A 263 17.03 -21.35 32.15
CA PHE A 263 15.73 -21.07 31.54
C PHE A 263 14.85 -22.32 31.57
N TYR A 264 13.54 -22.15 31.69
CA TYR A 264 12.53 -23.20 31.68
C TYR A 264 11.43 -22.88 30.67
N ILE A 265 10.97 -23.89 29.93
CA ILE A 265 9.84 -23.78 29.00
C ILE A 265 8.57 -24.19 29.74
N GLU A 266 7.77 -23.20 30.13
CA GLU A 266 6.45 -23.43 30.72
C GLU A 266 5.43 -23.86 29.68
N ASP A 267 5.48 -23.27 28.47
CA ASP A 267 4.64 -23.67 27.36
C ASP A 267 5.27 -23.35 25.99
N ILE A 268 4.76 -23.97 24.93
CA ILE A 268 5.11 -23.69 23.54
C ILE A 268 3.81 -23.40 22.78
N VAL A 269 3.61 -22.15 22.39
CA VAL A 269 2.40 -21.67 21.71
C VAL A 269 2.68 -21.39 20.22
N LEU A 270 1.69 -21.62 19.36
CA LEU A 270 1.73 -21.25 17.95
C LEU A 270 1.01 -19.90 17.77
N ASP A 271 1.77 -18.81 17.88
CA ASP A 271 1.23 -17.46 17.78
C ASP A 271 0.90 -17.11 16.32
N GLY A 272 -0.27 -16.51 16.09
CA GLY A 272 -0.79 -16.20 14.76
C GLY A 272 -1.14 -17.41 13.90
N ALA A 273 -1.19 -18.63 14.45
CA ALA A 273 -1.69 -19.79 13.72
C ALA A 273 -3.20 -19.69 13.47
N LYS A 274 -3.65 -20.14 12.31
CA LYS A 274 -5.06 -20.18 11.90
C LYS A 274 -5.40 -21.56 11.38
N THR A 275 -6.51 -22.14 11.82
CA THR A 275 -7.14 -23.28 11.14
C THR A 275 -7.69 -22.85 9.77
N LEU A 276 -8.03 -23.82 8.92
CA LEU A 276 -8.73 -23.55 7.65
C LEU A 276 -9.99 -22.70 7.86
N GLU A 277 -10.77 -23.01 8.89
CA GLU A 277 -11.99 -22.28 9.28
C GLU A 277 -11.67 -20.82 9.68
N GLN A 278 -10.64 -20.59 10.50
CA GLN A 278 -10.18 -19.25 10.90
C GLN A 278 -9.50 -18.46 9.77
N ALA A 279 -9.07 -19.13 8.71
CA ALA A 279 -8.46 -18.53 7.52
C ALA A 279 -9.44 -18.39 6.34
N GLN A 280 -10.61 -19.03 6.39
CA GLN A 280 -11.51 -19.22 5.25
C GLN A 280 -11.89 -17.90 4.57
N ASP A 281 -12.37 -16.93 5.33
CA ASP A 281 -12.84 -15.65 4.80
C ASP A 281 -11.68 -14.80 4.28
N GLU A 282 -10.51 -14.86 4.93
CA GLU A 282 -9.29 -14.20 4.45
C GLU A 282 -8.83 -14.80 3.11
N ILE A 283 -8.86 -16.12 2.96
CA ILE A 283 -8.53 -16.82 1.73
C ILE A 283 -9.55 -16.50 0.64
N TYR A 284 -10.85 -16.51 0.96
CA TYR A 284 -11.91 -16.16 0.02
C TYR A 284 -11.74 -14.74 -0.52
N GLU A 285 -11.54 -13.74 0.33
CA GLU A 285 -11.34 -12.34 -0.10
C GLU A 285 -10.04 -12.14 -0.89
N ASN A 286 -8.99 -12.91 -0.59
CA ASN A 286 -7.75 -12.89 -1.38
C ASN A 286 -7.97 -13.47 -2.79
N LEU A 287 -8.52 -14.69 -2.88
CA LEU A 287 -8.86 -15.34 -4.15
C LEU A 287 -9.87 -14.50 -4.95
N TYR A 288 -10.86 -13.89 -4.29
CA TYR A 288 -11.88 -13.07 -4.94
C TYR A 288 -11.28 -11.82 -5.56
N ARG A 289 -10.37 -11.13 -4.85
CA ARG A 289 -9.65 -9.97 -5.37
C ARG A 289 -8.77 -10.34 -6.56
N GLU A 290 -7.96 -11.38 -6.45
CA GLU A 290 -7.02 -11.80 -7.50
C GLU A 290 -7.74 -12.28 -8.78
N LEU A 291 -8.79 -13.09 -8.63
CA LEU A 291 -9.63 -13.51 -9.75
C LEU A 291 -10.43 -12.34 -10.34
N SER A 292 -10.87 -11.38 -9.52
CA SER A 292 -11.53 -10.15 -10.00
C SER A 292 -10.58 -9.29 -10.83
N GLU A 293 -9.34 -9.09 -10.39
CA GLU A 293 -8.33 -8.33 -11.15
C GLU A 293 -8.02 -9.02 -12.50
N GLU A 294 -7.86 -10.34 -12.51
CA GLU A 294 -7.63 -11.12 -13.73
C GLU A 294 -8.83 -11.06 -14.71
N LYS A 295 -10.06 -11.22 -14.21
CA LYS A 295 -11.28 -11.16 -15.03
C LYS A 295 -11.57 -9.74 -15.51
N PHE A 296 -11.28 -8.72 -14.70
CA PHE A 296 -11.43 -7.31 -15.08
C PHE A 296 -10.44 -6.93 -16.18
N LYS A 297 -9.15 -7.29 -16.01
CA LYS A 297 -8.12 -7.11 -17.05
C LYS A 297 -8.53 -7.78 -18.36
N THR A 298 -9.00 -9.03 -18.29
CA THR A 298 -9.46 -9.80 -19.47
C THR A 298 -10.67 -9.14 -20.14
N TRP A 299 -11.62 -8.62 -19.36
CA TRP A 299 -12.77 -7.86 -19.89
C TRP A 299 -12.35 -6.55 -20.56
N LEU A 300 -11.45 -5.78 -19.94
CA LEU A 300 -10.93 -4.52 -20.46
C LEU A 300 -10.15 -4.70 -21.78
N GLU A 301 -9.32 -5.74 -21.87
CA GLU A 301 -8.68 -6.14 -23.14
C GLU A 301 -9.71 -6.58 -24.21
N SER A 302 -10.89 -7.10 -23.79
CA SER A 302 -12.00 -7.38 -24.71
C SER A 302 -12.74 -6.13 -25.18
N LEU A 303 -12.70 -5.01 -24.41
CA LEU A 303 -13.19 -3.71 -24.86
C LEU A 303 -12.24 -3.09 -25.87
N LYS A 304 -10.93 -3.06 -25.56
CA LYS A 304 -9.88 -2.53 -26.45
C LYS A 304 -9.93 -3.13 -27.85
N LYS A 305 -10.13 -4.46 -27.94
CA LYS A 305 -10.24 -5.20 -29.21
C LYS A 305 -11.52 -4.93 -30.00
N LYS A 306 -12.52 -4.30 -29.41
CA LYS A 306 -13.81 -3.93 -30.06
C LYS A 306 -13.92 -2.45 -30.35
N ALA A 307 -13.16 -1.61 -29.64
CA ALA A 307 -13.22 -0.16 -29.75
C ALA A 307 -12.36 0.38 -30.90
N HIS A 308 -12.78 1.49 -31.48
CA HIS A 308 -11.94 2.29 -32.36
C HIS A 308 -11.01 3.17 -31.52
N ILE A 309 -9.74 2.77 -31.39
CA ILE A 309 -8.71 3.50 -30.65
C ILE A 309 -7.68 4.05 -31.64
N LYS A 310 -7.49 5.37 -31.65
CA LYS A 310 -6.49 6.05 -32.48
C LYS A 310 -5.62 6.96 -31.61
N ILE A 311 -4.37 6.56 -31.36
CA ILE A 311 -3.37 7.36 -30.63
C ILE A 311 -2.73 8.39 -31.57
N MET A 312 -2.43 9.58 -31.04
CA MET A 312 -1.95 10.77 -31.76
C MET A 312 -0.88 11.54 -30.94
N LEU A 313 0.04 10.78 -30.29
CA LEU A 313 1.24 11.30 -29.60
C LEU A 313 2.33 11.75 -30.57
#